data_AF-A0A8S3YXX0-F1
#
_entry.id   AF-A0A8S3YXX0-F1
#
_cell.length_a   1.000
_cell.length_b   1.000
_cell.length_c   1.000
_cell.angle_alpha   90.00
_cell.angle_beta   90.00
_cell.angle_gamma   90.00
#
_symmetry.space_group_name_H-M   'P 1'
#
loop_
_entity.id
_entity.type
_entity.pdbx_description
1 polymer ?
#
loop_
_entity_poly.entity_id
_entity_poly.type
_entity_poly.pdbx_seq_one_letter_code
_entity_poly.pdbx_strand_id
1 'polypeptide(L)'
;MFPDSAIAKKNFALSERKCSFLVSFGLAPYFTSLLETKLFKRNFVLLFDKSMNKSFQLKQMDFHLSRDGPNENWSFHEKVNKLLGENYGTELLNVGSCGLHKVHGACKSVMVAAGWGLEKVLKSMYRLLEDTPARHEDYFRTSQSTQAPLKFCAHRWLENSKVAQRAFDILPHLKNHKQNLLKLSEQQPTMTYFYLPGWHFFVSLNKQLEPFLRKYQTDNLLLPFLSTYLHNINIAILRQFVKKERIASLSRTRDILNFSVNGPQNHVTGHTVDIGFVADSVFKDLKREREN
;
A
#
# COMPACT_ATOMS: atom_id res chain seq x y z
N MET A 1 2.39 25.64 27.81
CA MET A 1 2.49 25.05 29.16
C MET A 1 2.29 26.15 30.19
N PHE A 2 1.53 25.88 31.24
CA PHE A 2 1.11 26.84 32.27
C PHE A 2 2.30 27.38 33.09
N PRO A 3 2.64 28.69 33.01
CA PRO A 3 3.84 29.27 33.61
C PRO A 3 3.77 29.46 35.14
N ASP A 4 2.60 29.26 35.72
CA ASP A 4 2.25 29.39 37.14
C ASP A 4 2.36 28.08 37.93
N SER A 5 2.53 26.93 37.27
CA SER A 5 2.66 25.64 37.95
C SER A 5 4.02 25.47 38.65
N ALA A 6 4.00 25.39 39.98
CA ALA A 6 5.19 25.08 40.79
C ALA A 6 5.78 23.68 40.50
N ILE A 7 4.94 22.73 40.07
CA ILE A 7 5.33 21.37 39.69
C ILE A 7 6.13 21.39 38.38
N ALA A 8 5.69 22.17 37.40
CA ALA A 8 6.40 22.37 36.14
C ALA A 8 7.74 23.09 36.34
N LYS A 9 7.83 24.00 37.32
CA LYS A 9 9.04 24.77 37.62
C LYS A 9 10.14 24.01 38.35
N LYS A 10 9.81 23.06 39.24
CA LYS A 10 10.82 22.46 40.13
C LYS A 10 11.32 21.08 39.74
N ASN A 11 10.53 20.21 39.10
CA ASN A 11 10.93 18.80 38.97
C ASN A 11 10.44 18.06 37.72
N PHE A 12 9.65 18.69 36.84
CA PHE A 12 9.10 17.98 35.68
C PHE A 12 9.93 18.19 34.41
N ALA A 13 10.99 17.39 34.26
CA ALA A 13 11.73 17.25 33.01
C ALA A 13 11.45 15.88 32.39
N LEU A 14 10.41 15.78 31.57
CA LEU A 14 10.08 14.57 30.82
C LEU A 14 10.70 14.66 29.42
N SER A 15 11.93 14.19 29.27
CA SER A 15 12.53 14.11 27.94
C SER A 15 11.79 13.10 27.07
N GLU A 16 11.67 13.39 25.77
CA GLU A 16 11.04 12.50 24.78
C GLU A 16 11.58 11.07 24.89
N ARG A 17 12.90 10.95 25.06
CA ARG A 17 13.59 9.65 25.23
C ARG A 17 13.18 8.92 26.50
N LYS A 18 13.00 9.62 27.63
CA LYS A 18 12.63 9.00 28.91
C LYS A 18 11.18 8.53 28.90
N CYS A 19 10.27 9.32 28.32
CA CYS A 19 8.88 8.92 28.13
C CYS A 19 8.77 7.73 27.16
N SER A 20 9.44 7.82 26.02
CA SER A 20 9.47 6.74 25.01
C SER A 20 10.05 5.45 25.58
N PHE A 21 11.13 5.52 26.37
CA PHE A 21 11.73 4.35 27.01
C PHE A 21 10.78 3.71 28.03
N LEU A 22 10.14 4.52 28.88
CA LEU A 22 9.22 4.03 29.92
C LEU A 22 7.96 3.39 29.31
N VAL A 23 7.46 3.95 28.21
CA VAL A 23 6.35 3.36 27.44
C VAL A 23 6.78 2.09 26.72
N SER A 24 7.92 2.10 26.03
CA SER A 24 8.35 0.98 25.16
C SER A 24 8.90 -0.21 25.93
N PHE A 25 9.57 0.00 27.06
CA PHE A 25 10.24 -1.06 27.83
C PHE A 25 9.63 -1.32 29.20
N GLY A 26 8.82 -0.41 29.73
CA GLY A 26 8.09 -0.61 30.99
C GLY A 26 6.64 -1.02 30.74
N LEU A 27 5.86 -0.09 30.17
CA LEU A 27 4.43 -0.27 30.00
C LEU A 27 4.08 -1.27 28.90
N ALA A 28 4.75 -1.22 27.74
CA ALA A 28 4.41 -2.09 26.62
C ALA A 28 4.58 -3.59 26.94
N PRO A 29 5.66 -4.07 27.59
CA PRO A 29 5.77 -5.47 28.00
C PRO A 29 4.70 -5.88 29.03
N TYR A 30 4.38 -5.00 29.98
CA TYR A 30 3.34 -5.25 31.00
C TYR A 30 1.93 -5.30 30.39
N PHE A 31 1.60 -4.37 29.48
CA PHE A 31 0.34 -4.42 28.74
C PHE A 31 0.28 -5.61 27.81
N THR A 32 1.39 -5.97 27.16
CA THR A 32 1.47 -7.16 26.29
C THR A 32 1.24 -8.43 27.11
N SER A 33 1.82 -8.57 28.30
CA SER A 33 1.58 -9.75 29.16
C SER A 33 0.16 -9.82 29.71
N LEU A 34 -0.45 -8.68 30.07
CA LEU A 34 -1.86 -8.57 30.47
C LEU A 34 -2.82 -8.86 29.32
N LEU A 35 -2.45 -8.45 28.10
CA LEU A 35 -3.21 -8.73 26.89
C LEU A 35 -3.03 -10.18 26.45
N GLU A 36 -1.83 -10.76 26.50
CA GLU A 36 -1.56 -12.16 26.17
C GLU A 36 -2.29 -13.13 27.11
N THR A 37 -2.40 -12.80 28.40
CA THR A 37 -3.19 -13.57 29.37
C THR A 37 -4.70 -13.44 29.17
N LYS A 38 -5.18 -12.35 28.56
CA LYS A 38 -6.61 -12.15 28.22
C LYS A 38 -6.97 -12.46 26.77
N LEU A 39 -5.99 -12.56 25.88
CA LEU A 39 -6.11 -12.78 24.44
C LEU A 39 -5.41 -14.10 24.08
N PHE A 40 -6.05 -15.21 24.40
CA PHE A 40 -5.99 -16.41 23.54
C PHE A 40 -6.69 -16.18 22.18
N LYS A 41 -6.65 -14.94 21.67
CA LYS A 41 -7.22 -14.49 20.40
C LYS A 41 -6.08 -13.97 19.53
N ARG A 42 -5.25 -14.88 19.02
CA ARG A 42 -4.67 -14.66 17.71
C ARG A 42 -5.83 -14.80 16.73
N ASN A 43 -6.12 -13.75 15.98
CA ASN A 43 -7.32 -13.67 15.14
C ASN A 43 -7.16 -14.61 13.94
N PHE A 44 -7.52 -15.87 14.14
CA PHE A 44 -7.66 -16.82 13.04
C PHE A 44 -9.10 -16.80 12.57
N VAL A 45 -9.27 -16.73 11.26
CA VAL A 45 -10.58 -16.88 10.65
C VAL A 45 -10.67 -18.32 10.14
N LEU A 46 -11.60 -19.07 10.71
CA LEU A 46 -11.97 -20.41 10.32
C LEU A 46 -13.23 -20.31 9.47
N LEU A 47 -13.08 -20.55 8.16
CA LEU A 47 -14.21 -20.57 7.23
C LEU A 47 -14.50 -22.02 6.87
N PHE A 48 -15.78 -22.39 7.03
CA PHE A 48 -16.32 -23.66 6.55
C PHE A 48 -17.17 -23.36 5.32
N ASP A 49 -16.83 -23.97 4.20
CA ASP A 49 -17.66 -23.92 3.00
C ASP A 49 -18.11 -25.33 2.62
N LYS A 50 -19.39 -25.45 2.21
CA LYS A 50 -19.96 -26.70 1.70
C LYS A 50 -19.96 -26.60 0.19
N SER A 51 -18.88 -27.06 -0.43
CA SER A 51 -18.80 -27.12 -1.88
C SER A 51 -19.21 -28.50 -2.40
N MET A 52 -19.88 -28.55 -3.56
CA MET A 52 -19.99 -29.80 -4.30
C MET A 52 -18.69 -30.03 -5.04
N ASN A 53 -18.01 -31.12 -4.73
CA ASN A 53 -16.85 -31.51 -5.49
C ASN A 53 -17.29 -31.85 -6.93
N LYS A 54 -16.88 -31.05 -7.91
CA LYS A 54 -17.31 -31.23 -9.31
C LYS A 54 -16.86 -32.56 -9.92
N SER A 55 -15.78 -33.15 -9.43
CA SER A 55 -15.25 -34.42 -9.95
C SER A 55 -15.95 -35.63 -9.35
N PHE A 56 -16.25 -35.59 -8.04
CA PHE A 56 -16.82 -36.73 -7.32
C PHE A 56 -18.34 -36.61 -7.08
N GLN A 57 -18.94 -35.45 -7.33
CA GLN A 57 -20.34 -35.12 -7.03
C GLN A 57 -20.77 -35.39 -5.56
N LEU A 58 -19.80 -35.41 -4.65
CA LEU A 58 -20.03 -35.56 -3.22
C LEU A 58 -19.93 -34.21 -2.52
N LYS A 59 -20.66 -34.07 -1.40
CA LYS A 59 -20.54 -32.90 -0.51
C LYS A 59 -19.15 -32.91 0.12
N GLN A 60 -18.37 -31.88 -0.15
CA GLN A 60 -17.07 -31.66 0.46
C GLN A 60 -17.19 -30.49 1.44
N MET A 61 -16.63 -30.66 2.64
CA MET A 61 -16.44 -29.58 3.60
C MET A 61 -15.05 -29.00 3.36
N ASP A 62 -14.98 -27.79 2.81
CA ASP A 62 -13.74 -27.07 2.67
C ASP A 62 -13.45 -26.31 3.97
N PHE A 63 -12.26 -26.55 4.51
CA PHE A 63 -11.75 -25.91 5.72
C PHE A 63 -10.66 -24.92 5.35
N HIS A 64 -10.91 -23.63 5.59
CA HIS A 64 -9.94 -22.59 5.32
C HIS A 64 -9.47 -21.92 6.61
N LEU A 65 -8.16 -21.93 6.80
CA LEU A 65 -7.49 -21.25 7.90
C LEU A 65 -6.79 -19.99 7.38
N SER A 66 -7.33 -18.83 7.71
CA SER A 66 -6.77 -17.52 7.36
C SER A 66 -6.07 -16.86 8.55
N ARG A 67 -5.00 -16.11 8.25
CA ARG A 67 -4.12 -15.41 9.21
C ARG A 67 -3.94 -13.96 8.79
N ASP A 68 -3.96 -13.02 9.72
CA ASP A 68 -3.83 -11.60 9.43
C ASP A 68 -2.37 -11.11 9.57
N GLY A 69 -1.54 -11.43 8.58
CA GLY A 69 -0.26 -10.72 8.40
C GLY A 69 0.96 -11.60 8.11
N PRO A 70 2.08 -10.96 7.72
CA PRO A 70 3.30 -11.66 7.29
C PRO A 70 4.05 -12.35 8.42
N ASN A 71 3.86 -11.91 9.67
CA ASN A 71 4.58 -12.40 10.85
C ASN A 71 3.70 -13.32 11.72
N GLU A 72 2.51 -13.70 11.25
CA GLU A 72 1.57 -14.47 12.06
C GLU A 72 1.79 -15.99 11.98
N ASN A 73 2.45 -16.47 13.02
CA ASN A 73 2.32 -17.79 13.64
C ASN A 73 2.24 -19.03 12.73
N TRP A 74 3.27 -19.26 11.91
CA TRP A 74 3.50 -20.54 11.24
C TRP A 74 3.41 -21.75 12.18
N SER A 75 3.81 -21.57 13.45
CA SER A 75 3.69 -22.63 14.47
C SER A 75 2.25 -23.11 14.71
N PHE A 76 1.23 -22.27 14.48
CA PHE A 76 -0.16 -22.71 14.58
C PHE A 76 -0.56 -23.59 13.40
N HIS A 77 -0.17 -23.19 12.18
CA HIS A 77 -0.39 -24.01 10.99
C HIS A 77 0.30 -25.38 11.12
N GLU A 78 1.54 -25.40 11.62
CA GLU A 78 2.28 -26.63 11.90
C GLU A 78 1.57 -27.51 12.94
N LYS A 79 1.09 -26.92 14.05
CA LYS A 79 0.34 -27.66 15.08
C LYS A 79 -0.97 -28.24 14.55
N VAL A 80 -1.72 -27.48 13.74
CA VAL A 80 -2.96 -27.96 13.14
C VAL A 80 -2.67 -29.09 12.14
N ASN A 81 -1.67 -28.93 11.27
CA ASN A 81 -1.27 -29.99 10.34
C ASN A 81 -0.81 -31.26 11.07
N LYS A 82 -0.06 -31.11 12.17
CA LYS A 82 0.34 -32.24 13.01
C LYS A 82 -0.88 -33.00 13.54
N LEU A 83 -1.85 -32.29 14.11
CA LEU A 83 -3.08 -32.89 14.62
C LEU A 83 -3.93 -33.54 13.51
N LEU A 84 -3.99 -32.95 12.32
CA LEU A 84 -4.71 -33.52 11.17
C LEU A 84 -4.03 -34.79 10.65
N GLY A 85 -2.70 -34.79 10.60
CA GLY A 85 -1.91 -35.97 10.22
C GLY A 85 -2.08 -37.10 11.23
N GLU A 86 -1.99 -36.81 12.53
CA GLU A 86 -2.11 -37.79 13.61
C GLU A 86 -3.51 -38.40 13.71
N ASN A 87 -4.57 -37.60 13.59
CA ASN A 87 -5.95 -38.06 13.83
C ASN A 87 -6.68 -38.54 12.56
N TYR A 88 -6.30 -38.03 11.39
CA TYR A 88 -7.07 -38.22 10.15
C TYR A 88 -6.21 -38.59 8.93
N GLY A 89 -4.88 -38.64 9.06
CA GLY A 89 -3.97 -38.95 7.94
C GLY A 89 -4.04 -37.92 6.80
N THR A 90 -4.36 -36.66 7.11
CA THR A 90 -4.54 -35.58 6.12
C THR A 90 -3.76 -34.33 6.49
N GLU A 91 -3.57 -33.42 5.53
CA GLU A 91 -2.84 -32.17 5.72
C GLU A 91 -3.55 -30.99 5.03
N LEU A 92 -3.33 -29.77 5.54
CA LEU A 92 -3.82 -28.56 4.91
C LEU A 92 -2.98 -28.20 3.69
N LEU A 93 -3.64 -27.83 2.61
CA LEU A 93 -2.98 -27.21 1.45
C LEU A 93 -2.34 -25.87 1.87
N ASN A 94 -0.99 -25.83 1.89
CA ASN A 94 -0.26 -24.62 2.20
C ASN A 94 -0.20 -23.69 0.98
N VAL A 95 -1.02 -22.63 1.00
CA VAL A 95 -1.05 -21.58 -0.04
C VAL A 95 -0.19 -20.36 0.31
N GLY A 96 0.63 -20.45 1.36
CA GLY A 96 1.57 -19.42 1.77
C GLY A 96 1.00 -18.39 2.76
N SER A 97 1.55 -17.18 2.69
CA SER A 97 1.12 -16.02 3.50
C SER A 97 0.07 -15.19 2.75
N CYS A 98 -0.51 -14.20 3.42
CA CYS A 98 -1.54 -13.33 2.86
C CYS A 98 -1.15 -12.76 1.48
N GLY A 99 -1.92 -13.12 0.44
CA GLY A 99 -1.69 -12.66 -0.93
C GLY A 99 -1.80 -11.15 -1.10
N LEU A 100 -2.71 -10.49 -0.35
CA LEU A 100 -2.87 -9.03 -0.38
C LEU A 100 -1.57 -8.31 0.01
N HIS A 101 -0.92 -8.77 1.08
CA HIS A 101 0.36 -8.21 1.54
C HIS A 101 1.44 -8.34 0.47
N LYS A 102 1.45 -9.43 -0.31
CA LYS A 102 2.39 -9.61 -1.42
C LYS A 102 2.15 -8.59 -2.54
N VAL A 103 0.90 -8.32 -2.91
CA VAL A 103 0.59 -7.32 -3.96
C VAL A 103 0.91 -5.89 -3.48
N HIS A 104 0.58 -5.55 -2.22
CA HIS A 104 1.00 -4.28 -1.62
C HIS A 104 2.53 -4.13 -1.61
N GLY A 105 3.24 -5.18 -1.22
CA GLY A 105 4.71 -5.23 -1.23
C GLY A 105 5.29 -5.09 -2.64
N ALA A 106 4.71 -5.74 -3.64
CA ALA A 106 5.13 -5.63 -5.03
C ALA A 106 4.97 -4.20 -5.55
N CYS A 107 3.82 -3.56 -5.30
CA CYS A 107 3.59 -2.15 -5.66
C CYS A 107 4.64 -1.22 -5.00
N LYS A 108 4.91 -1.40 -3.71
CA LYS A 108 5.99 -0.68 -3.01
C LYS A 108 7.33 -0.86 -3.72
N SER A 109 7.73 -2.10 -3.99
CA SER A 109 9.02 -2.41 -4.61
C SER A 109 9.17 -1.75 -5.98
N VAL A 110 8.12 -1.75 -6.80
CA VAL A 110 8.12 -1.08 -8.11
C VAL A 110 8.34 0.42 -7.95
N MET A 111 7.59 1.08 -7.07
CA MET A 111 7.68 2.54 -6.88
C MET A 111 9.02 2.98 -6.26
N VAL A 112 9.59 2.15 -5.39
CA VAL A 112 10.94 2.39 -4.83
C VAL A 112 12.01 2.19 -5.91
N ALA A 113 11.93 1.11 -6.69
CA ALA A 113 12.88 0.82 -7.78
C ALA A 113 12.85 1.90 -8.88
N ALA A 114 11.67 2.45 -9.18
CA ALA A 114 11.52 3.52 -10.16
C ALA A 114 12.15 4.86 -9.71
N GLY A 115 12.45 5.02 -8.42
CA GLY A 115 13.16 6.21 -7.91
C GLY A 115 12.33 7.50 -7.87
N TRP A 116 11.01 7.43 -8.07
CA TRP A 116 10.16 8.63 -8.15
C TRP A 116 9.92 9.35 -6.82
N GLY A 117 10.37 8.77 -5.70
CA GLY A 117 10.31 9.39 -4.38
C GLY A 117 8.90 9.64 -3.83
N LEU A 118 7.85 9.10 -4.47
CA LEU A 118 6.44 9.41 -4.21
C LEU A 118 6.05 9.34 -2.73
N GLU A 119 6.48 8.29 -2.02
CA GLU A 119 6.23 8.14 -0.58
C GLU A 119 6.74 9.33 0.23
N LYS A 120 7.96 9.80 -0.06
CA LYS A 120 8.56 10.94 0.66
C LYS A 120 7.75 12.20 0.41
N VAL A 121 7.32 12.43 -0.84
CA VAL A 121 6.51 13.60 -1.22
C VAL A 121 5.19 13.63 -0.47
N LEU A 122 4.42 12.54 -0.57
CA LEU A 122 3.08 12.46 0.01
C LEU A 122 3.14 12.61 1.54
N LYS A 123 4.14 11.99 2.18
CA LYS A 123 4.39 12.16 3.62
C LYS A 123 4.76 13.59 3.98
N SER A 124 5.63 14.24 3.21
CA SER A 124 6.04 15.62 3.47
C SER A 124 4.88 16.60 3.30
N MET A 125 4.05 16.44 2.26
CA MET A 125 2.87 17.28 2.05
C MET A 125 1.89 17.16 3.21
N TYR A 126 1.67 15.95 3.71
CA TYR A 126 0.80 15.71 4.86
C TYR A 126 1.38 16.30 6.16
N ARG A 127 2.65 16.04 6.46
CA ARG A 127 3.34 16.58 7.66
C ARG A 127 3.46 18.10 7.66
N LEU A 128 3.47 18.74 6.50
CA LEU A 128 3.48 20.19 6.39
C LEU A 128 2.30 20.82 7.15
N LEU A 129 1.12 20.17 7.13
CA LEU A 129 -0.11 20.67 7.73
C LEU A 129 -0.56 19.89 8.99
N GLU A 130 -0.16 18.62 9.15
CA GLU A 130 -0.60 17.76 10.28
C GLU A 130 -0.13 18.29 11.64
N ASP A 131 1.13 18.73 11.74
CA ASP A 131 1.77 18.95 13.05
C ASP A 131 1.41 20.28 13.72
N THR A 132 0.59 21.15 13.10
CA THR A 132 0.23 22.45 13.69
C THR A 132 -1.15 22.94 13.23
N PRO A 133 -2.14 23.03 14.14
CA PRO A 133 -3.46 23.57 13.82
C PRO A 133 -3.42 24.95 13.16
N ALA A 134 -2.52 25.83 13.61
CA ALA A 134 -2.33 27.15 13.01
C ALA A 134 -1.89 27.07 11.53
N ARG A 135 -0.97 26.15 11.18
CA ARG A 135 -0.58 25.94 9.76
C ARG A 135 -1.75 25.44 8.92
N HIS A 136 -2.60 24.61 9.50
CA HIS A 136 -3.78 24.08 8.81
C HIS A 136 -4.82 25.19 8.54
N GLU A 137 -5.06 26.08 9.52
CA GLU A 137 -5.91 27.26 9.37
C GLU A 137 -5.34 28.26 8.36
N ASP A 138 -4.04 28.55 8.46
CA ASP A 138 -3.31 29.44 7.55
C ASP A 138 -3.37 28.94 6.11
N TYR A 139 -3.20 27.63 5.91
CA TYR A 139 -3.30 27.01 4.60
C TYR A 139 -4.66 27.29 3.96
N PHE A 140 -5.77 27.03 4.64
CA PHE A 140 -7.09 27.28 4.06
C PHE A 140 -7.34 28.76 3.80
N ARG A 141 -6.93 29.63 4.73
CA ARG A 141 -7.08 31.08 4.62
C ARG A 141 -6.31 31.67 3.44
N THR A 142 -5.08 31.21 3.20
CA THR A 142 -4.16 31.81 2.22
C THR A 142 -4.17 31.11 0.85
N SER A 143 -4.57 29.84 0.79
CA SER A 143 -4.61 29.08 -0.46
C SER A 143 -5.98 28.97 -1.10
N GLN A 144 -7.04 29.30 -0.34
CA GLN A 144 -8.46 29.12 -0.71
C GLN A 144 -8.84 27.67 -1.01
N SER A 145 -8.00 26.69 -0.64
CA SER A 145 -8.34 25.29 -0.74
C SER A 145 -9.47 24.93 0.24
N THR A 146 -10.32 23.97 -0.13
CA THR A 146 -11.28 23.34 0.78
C THR A 146 -10.82 21.95 1.25
N GLN A 147 -9.64 21.51 0.80
CA GLN A 147 -9.15 20.15 1.02
C GLN A 147 -7.71 20.15 1.52
N ALA A 148 -7.43 19.30 2.50
CA ALA A 148 -6.08 19.05 3.01
C ALA A 148 -5.48 17.76 2.41
N PRO A 149 -4.15 17.58 2.47
CA PRO A 149 -3.48 16.32 2.12
C PRO A 149 -3.98 15.17 3.00
N LEU A 150 -3.97 13.96 2.46
CA LEU A 150 -4.31 12.74 3.20
C LEU A 150 -3.06 12.01 3.69
N LYS A 151 -3.20 11.27 4.78
CA LYS A 151 -2.12 10.45 5.33
C LYS A 151 -1.78 9.28 4.41
N PHE A 152 -0.52 9.16 4.04
CA PHE A 152 -0.01 8.01 3.28
C PHE A 152 0.17 6.77 4.17
N CYS A 153 -0.37 5.63 3.76
CA CYS A 153 -0.21 4.34 4.47
C CYS A 153 0.92 3.50 3.86
N ALA A 154 2.05 3.39 4.57
CA ALA A 154 3.24 2.70 4.05
C ALA A 154 3.11 1.17 3.90
N HIS A 155 2.14 0.56 4.58
CA HIS A 155 1.85 -0.87 4.49
C HIS A 155 0.76 -1.20 3.44
N ARG A 156 -0.08 -0.23 3.07
CA ARG A 156 -1.23 -0.39 2.15
C ARG A 156 -1.07 0.44 0.88
N TRP A 157 -0.02 0.14 0.10
CA TRP A 157 0.35 0.94 -1.08
C TRP A 157 -0.76 1.16 -2.12
N LEU A 158 -1.54 0.11 -2.40
CA LEU A 158 -2.63 0.14 -3.38
C LEU A 158 -3.81 1.03 -2.96
N GLU A 159 -3.99 1.27 -1.65
CA GLU A 159 -5.05 2.15 -1.13
C GLU A 159 -4.67 3.65 -1.23
N ASN A 160 -3.38 3.95 -1.47
CA ASN A 160 -2.88 5.33 -1.54
C ASN A 160 -3.19 6.03 -2.89
N SER A 161 -3.98 5.43 -3.79
CA SER A 161 -4.41 6.10 -5.03
C SER A 161 -5.16 7.40 -4.74
N LYS A 162 -6.06 7.39 -3.75
CA LYS A 162 -6.81 8.58 -3.30
C LYS A 162 -5.90 9.61 -2.65
N VAL A 163 -4.89 9.16 -1.90
CA VAL A 163 -3.89 10.04 -1.27
C VAL A 163 -3.08 10.78 -2.33
N ALA A 164 -2.60 10.03 -3.33
CA ALA A 164 -1.88 10.57 -4.47
C ALA A 164 -2.75 11.52 -5.30
N GLN A 165 -4.01 11.16 -5.59
CA GLN A 165 -4.91 12.07 -6.31
C GLN A 165 -5.17 13.36 -5.52
N ARG A 166 -5.51 13.26 -4.23
CA ARG A 166 -5.72 14.44 -3.37
C ARG A 166 -4.50 15.35 -3.36
N ALA A 167 -3.32 14.78 -3.19
CA ALA A 167 -2.09 15.55 -3.15
C ALA A 167 -1.81 16.27 -4.48
N PHE A 168 -2.16 15.66 -5.63
CA PHE A 168 -2.12 16.35 -6.92
C PHE A 168 -3.12 17.52 -6.98
N ASP A 169 -4.38 17.29 -6.61
CA ASP A 169 -5.45 18.29 -6.69
C ASP A 169 -5.13 19.54 -5.85
N ILE A 170 -4.50 19.35 -4.69
CA ILE A 170 -4.11 20.46 -3.80
C ILE A 170 -2.74 21.07 -4.12
N LEU A 171 -1.99 20.52 -5.08
CA LEU A 171 -0.64 20.97 -5.40
C LEU A 171 -0.58 22.46 -5.79
N PRO A 172 -1.51 23.01 -6.61
CA PRO A 172 -1.55 24.44 -6.92
C PRO A 172 -1.80 25.30 -5.67
N HIS A 173 -2.69 24.84 -4.78
CA HIS A 173 -3.01 25.52 -3.54
C HIS A 173 -1.82 25.55 -2.56
N LEU A 174 -1.07 24.45 -2.48
CA LEU A 174 0.17 24.39 -1.69
C LEU A 174 1.26 25.31 -2.25
N LYS A 175 1.36 25.44 -3.58
CA LYS A 175 2.26 26.42 -4.21
C LYS A 175 1.85 27.87 -3.85
N ASN A 176 0.57 28.19 -3.91
CA ASN A 176 0.04 29.49 -3.53
C ASN A 176 0.28 29.80 -2.04
N HIS A 177 -0.04 28.85 -1.15
CA HIS A 177 0.25 28.95 0.29
C HIS A 177 1.73 29.23 0.55
N LYS A 178 2.64 28.46 -0.09
CA LYS A 178 4.08 28.67 0.02
C LYS A 178 4.50 30.04 -0.47
N GLN A 179 4.00 30.52 -1.62
CA GLN A 179 4.32 31.86 -2.12
C GLN A 179 3.86 32.96 -1.16
N ASN A 180 2.69 32.81 -0.53
CA ASN A 180 2.20 33.76 0.47
C ASN A 180 3.00 33.71 1.78
N LEU A 181 3.52 32.54 2.16
CA LEU A 181 4.45 32.41 3.30
C LEU A 181 5.86 32.94 2.98
N LEU A 182 6.36 32.79 1.76
CA LEU A 182 7.67 33.30 1.33
C LEU A 182 7.69 34.82 1.23
N LYS A 183 6.55 35.48 0.99
CA LYS A 183 6.42 36.94 1.18
C LYS A 183 6.69 37.38 2.62
N LEU A 184 6.68 36.45 3.59
CA LEU A 184 6.92 36.68 5.01
C LEU A 184 8.28 36.10 5.51
N SER A 185 9.04 35.38 4.66
CA SER A 185 10.31 34.74 5.07
C SER A 185 11.22 34.44 3.88
N GLU A 186 12.50 34.85 3.95
CA GLU A 186 13.53 34.73 2.90
C GLU A 186 13.99 33.30 2.56
N GLN A 187 13.55 32.26 3.26
CA GLN A 187 14.02 30.89 3.02
C GLN A 187 13.09 30.08 2.10
N GLN A 188 13.58 29.72 0.92
CA GLN A 188 12.89 28.82 -0.01
C GLN A 188 13.09 27.35 0.37
N PRO A 189 12.03 26.56 0.67
CA PRO A 189 12.16 25.12 0.72
C PRO A 189 12.25 24.57 -0.71
N THR A 190 13.30 23.81 -1.00
CA THR A 190 13.56 23.12 -2.28
C THR A 190 12.49 22.06 -2.53
N MET A 191 11.53 22.34 -3.41
CA MET A 191 10.66 21.30 -3.97
C MET A 191 11.49 20.53 -5.00
N THR A 192 12.02 19.38 -4.60
CA THR A 192 12.82 18.48 -5.46
C THR A 192 11.98 18.12 -6.69
N TYR A 193 12.56 18.20 -7.89
CA TYR A 193 11.88 17.89 -9.16
C TYR A 193 11.10 16.57 -9.07
N PHE A 194 9.77 16.64 -9.05
CA PHE A 194 8.89 15.47 -8.97
C PHE A 194 8.62 14.93 -10.36
N TYR A 195 8.78 13.62 -10.55
CA TYR A 195 8.42 12.98 -11.82
C TYR A 195 6.90 12.81 -11.90
N LEU A 196 6.22 13.88 -12.29
CA LEU A 196 4.75 13.96 -12.38
C LEU A 196 4.12 12.85 -13.25
N PRO A 197 4.73 12.42 -14.38
CA PRO A 197 4.22 11.26 -15.13
C PRO A 197 4.21 9.97 -14.28
N GLY A 198 5.24 9.73 -13.47
CA GLY A 198 5.31 8.57 -12.59
C GLY A 198 4.25 8.57 -11.49
N TRP A 199 3.85 9.76 -11.02
CA TRP A 199 2.74 9.90 -10.08
C TRP A 199 1.41 9.48 -10.71
N HIS A 200 1.11 9.99 -11.91
CA HIS A 200 -0.13 9.61 -12.61
C HIS A 200 -0.11 8.14 -13.02
N PHE A 201 1.05 7.60 -13.38
CA PHE A 201 1.21 6.17 -13.60
C PHE A 201 0.90 5.37 -12.32
N PHE A 202 1.40 5.77 -11.16
CA PHE A 202 1.06 5.15 -9.88
C PHE A 202 -0.45 5.15 -9.62
N VAL A 203 -1.13 6.27 -9.86
CA VAL A 203 -2.58 6.37 -9.70
C VAL A 203 -3.31 5.43 -10.68
N SER A 204 -2.87 5.39 -11.94
CA SER A 204 -3.41 4.50 -12.98
C SER A 204 -3.25 3.02 -12.59
N LEU A 205 -2.03 2.61 -12.21
CA LEU A 205 -1.71 1.25 -11.80
C LEU A 205 -2.56 0.82 -10.59
N ASN A 206 -2.67 1.67 -9.57
CA ASN A 206 -3.49 1.34 -8.40
C ASN A 206 -4.97 1.23 -8.74
N LYS A 207 -5.50 2.07 -9.65
CA LYS A 207 -6.89 1.96 -10.12
C LYS A 207 -7.14 0.63 -10.85
N GLN A 208 -6.15 0.12 -11.60
CA GLN A 208 -6.25 -1.20 -12.23
C GLN A 208 -6.24 -2.35 -11.20
N LEU A 209 -5.56 -2.16 -10.07
CA LEU A 209 -5.46 -3.14 -8.98
C LEU A 209 -6.60 -3.04 -7.95
N GLU A 210 -7.37 -1.96 -7.96
CA GLU A 210 -8.46 -1.73 -7.01
C GLU A 210 -9.57 -2.80 -7.06
N PRO A 211 -10.02 -3.29 -8.23
CA PRO A 211 -11.02 -4.37 -8.29
C PRO A 211 -10.53 -5.65 -7.61
N PHE A 212 -9.23 -5.96 -7.71
CA PHE A 212 -8.63 -7.10 -7.03
C PHE A 212 -8.66 -6.92 -5.52
N LEU A 213 -8.23 -5.75 -5.02
CA LEU A 213 -8.31 -5.45 -3.60
C LEU A 213 -9.72 -5.60 -3.05
N ARG A 214 -10.69 -4.92 -3.67
CA ARG A 214 -12.08 -4.95 -3.21
C ARG A 214 -12.66 -6.36 -3.19
N LYS A 215 -12.28 -7.19 -4.17
CA LYS A 215 -12.74 -8.58 -4.24
C LYS A 215 -12.12 -9.44 -3.12
N TYR A 216 -10.82 -9.33 -2.90
CA TYR A 216 -10.09 -10.17 -1.93
C TYR A 216 -10.06 -9.62 -0.49
N GLN A 217 -10.53 -8.40 -0.26
CA GLN A 217 -10.82 -7.82 1.06
C GLN A 217 -12.27 -8.09 1.48
N THR A 218 -12.71 -9.34 1.37
CA THR A 218 -14.04 -9.81 1.81
C THR A 218 -13.91 -11.14 2.52
N ASP A 219 -14.92 -11.53 3.30
CA ASP A 219 -14.95 -12.81 4.03
C ASP A 219 -15.29 -14.02 3.14
N ASN A 220 -15.38 -13.81 1.82
CA ASN A 220 -15.72 -14.87 0.86
C ASN A 220 -14.53 -15.81 0.62
N LEU A 221 -14.81 -17.10 0.45
CA LEU A 221 -13.80 -18.11 0.12
C LEU A 221 -13.35 -18.01 -1.36
N LEU A 222 -12.44 -17.07 -1.63
CA LEU A 222 -12.01 -16.73 -3.00
C LEU A 222 -10.68 -17.35 -3.43
N LEU A 223 -10.08 -18.16 -2.55
CA LEU A 223 -8.80 -18.83 -2.80
C LEU A 223 -8.78 -19.65 -4.10
N PRO A 224 -9.82 -20.44 -4.45
CA PRO A 224 -9.82 -21.20 -5.70
C PRO A 224 -9.69 -20.34 -6.97
N PHE A 225 -10.10 -19.07 -6.90
CA PHE A 225 -10.06 -18.15 -8.03
C PHE A 225 -8.78 -17.30 -8.07
N LEU A 226 -7.93 -17.34 -7.02
CA LEU A 226 -6.77 -16.47 -6.87
C LEU A 226 -5.80 -16.56 -8.04
N SER A 227 -5.49 -17.78 -8.50
CA SER A 227 -4.56 -17.98 -9.63
C SER A 227 -5.07 -17.33 -10.91
N THR A 228 -6.35 -17.52 -11.24
CA THR A 228 -6.98 -16.93 -12.44
C THR A 228 -7.02 -15.41 -12.35
N TYR A 229 -7.37 -14.85 -11.19
CA TYR A 229 -7.39 -13.40 -11.00
C TYR A 229 -5.99 -12.79 -11.12
N LEU A 230 -4.98 -13.39 -10.48
CA LEU A 230 -3.60 -12.94 -10.58
C LEU A 230 -3.10 -13.02 -12.03
N HIS A 231 -3.42 -14.10 -12.75
CA HIS A 231 -3.07 -14.23 -14.17
C HIS A 231 -3.63 -13.06 -14.99
N ASN A 232 -4.94 -12.79 -14.87
CA ASN A 232 -5.60 -11.71 -15.62
C ASN A 232 -5.02 -10.33 -15.32
N ILE A 233 -4.70 -10.05 -14.05
CA ILE A 233 -4.07 -8.79 -13.64
C ILE A 233 -2.67 -8.65 -14.21
N ASN A 234 -1.86 -9.71 -14.13
CA ASN A 234 -0.52 -9.69 -14.71
C ASN A 234 -0.57 -9.46 -16.23
N ILE A 235 -1.50 -10.11 -16.94
CA ILE A 235 -1.72 -9.86 -18.37
C ILE A 235 -2.12 -8.40 -18.63
N ALA A 236 -3.05 -7.85 -17.85
CA ALA A 236 -3.48 -6.46 -17.99
C ALA A 236 -2.32 -5.46 -17.78
N ILE A 237 -1.45 -5.72 -16.80
CA ILE A 237 -0.28 -4.89 -16.54
C ILE A 237 0.77 -5.07 -17.64
N LEU A 238 1.11 -6.30 -18.02
CA LEU A 238 2.13 -6.57 -19.03
C LEU A 238 1.75 -5.98 -20.40
N ARG A 239 0.45 -5.94 -20.75
CA ARG A 239 -0.03 -5.32 -22.00
C ARG A 239 0.37 -3.87 -22.19
N GLN A 240 0.68 -3.14 -21.11
CA GLN A 240 1.16 -1.76 -21.18
C GLN A 240 2.58 -1.65 -21.75
N PHE A 241 3.39 -2.71 -21.63
CA PHE A 241 4.83 -2.67 -21.92
C PHE A 241 5.31 -3.78 -22.87
N VAL A 242 4.53 -4.83 -23.05
CA VAL A 242 4.90 -6.05 -23.80
C VAL A 242 4.09 -6.14 -25.08
N LYS A 243 4.74 -6.55 -26.18
CA LYS A 243 4.12 -6.71 -27.50
C LYS A 243 2.94 -7.69 -27.47
N LYS A 244 1.93 -7.41 -28.30
CA LYS A 244 0.67 -8.20 -28.35
C LYS A 244 0.91 -9.67 -28.65
N GLU A 245 1.84 -9.98 -29.56
CA GLU A 245 2.18 -11.35 -29.94
C GLU A 245 2.75 -12.15 -28.74
N ARG A 246 3.55 -11.48 -27.90
CA ARG A 246 4.11 -12.10 -26.69
C ARG A 246 3.03 -12.29 -25.64
N ILE A 247 2.15 -11.31 -25.43
CA ILE A 247 1.00 -11.46 -24.52
C ILE A 247 0.08 -12.61 -24.93
N ALA A 248 -0.20 -12.77 -26.22
CA ALA A 248 -1.04 -13.86 -26.72
C ALA A 248 -0.46 -15.25 -26.40
N SER A 249 0.87 -15.37 -26.25
CA SER A 249 1.53 -16.61 -25.84
C SER A 249 1.43 -16.93 -24.34
N LEU A 250 1.05 -15.95 -23.51
CA LEU A 250 0.96 -16.09 -22.05
C LEU A 250 -0.45 -16.53 -21.63
N SER A 251 -0.85 -17.73 -22.00
CA SER A 251 -2.23 -18.24 -21.79
C SER A 251 -2.49 -18.81 -20.39
N ARG A 252 -1.44 -19.30 -19.71
CA ARG A 252 -1.52 -19.96 -18.39
C ARG A 252 -0.68 -19.22 -17.38
N THR A 253 -1.00 -19.37 -16.09
CA THR A 253 -0.23 -18.77 -14.98
C THR A 253 1.26 -19.14 -15.04
N ARG A 254 1.58 -20.39 -15.39
CA ARG A 254 2.97 -20.86 -15.54
C ARG A 254 3.76 -20.12 -16.63
N ASP A 255 3.07 -19.66 -17.67
CA ASP A 255 3.70 -18.99 -18.81
C ASP A 255 4.19 -17.61 -18.37
N ILE A 256 3.43 -16.94 -17.51
CA ILE A 256 3.81 -15.66 -16.87
C ILE A 256 5.02 -15.86 -15.94
N LEU A 257 5.01 -16.91 -15.12
CA LEU A 257 6.12 -17.18 -14.18
C LEU A 257 7.46 -17.40 -14.89
N ASN A 258 7.42 -17.97 -16.09
CA ASN A 258 8.60 -18.25 -16.90
C ASN A 258 8.91 -17.14 -17.92
N PHE A 259 8.10 -16.08 -17.97
CA PHE A 259 8.28 -15.00 -18.94
C PHE A 259 9.39 -14.06 -18.49
N SER A 260 10.45 -13.97 -19.30
CA SER A 260 11.53 -13.00 -19.07
C SER A 260 11.15 -11.62 -19.60
N VAL A 261 10.95 -10.67 -18.68
CA VAL A 261 10.69 -9.26 -18.94
C VAL A 261 11.98 -8.48 -19.31
N ASN A 262 13.15 -9.10 -19.24
CA ASN A 262 14.41 -8.36 -19.48
C ASN A 262 14.81 -8.27 -20.96
N GLY A 263 14.06 -8.90 -21.87
CA GLY A 263 14.36 -8.90 -23.30
C GLY A 263 13.74 -7.68 -24.02
N PRO A 264 14.53 -6.70 -24.52
CA PRO A 264 13.99 -5.54 -25.22
C PRO A 264 13.13 -5.91 -26.45
N GLN A 265 13.41 -7.06 -27.07
CA GLN A 265 12.63 -7.62 -28.18
C GLN A 265 11.18 -7.91 -27.81
N ASN A 266 10.89 -8.13 -26.52
CA ASN A 266 9.55 -8.39 -26.02
C ASN A 266 8.73 -7.12 -25.82
N HIS A 267 9.38 -5.95 -25.78
CA HIS A 267 8.75 -4.71 -25.37
C HIS A 267 8.19 -3.92 -26.54
N VAL A 268 7.09 -3.22 -26.28
CA VAL A 268 6.59 -2.21 -27.21
C VAL A 268 7.58 -1.06 -27.30
N THR A 269 7.56 -0.29 -28.39
CA THR A 269 8.44 0.87 -28.53
C THR A 269 7.97 1.99 -27.58
N GLY A 270 8.87 2.90 -27.19
CA GLY A 270 8.56 3.95 -26.21
C GLY A 270 7.32 4.79 -26.53
N HIS A 271 7.03 5.02 -27.81
CA HIS A 271 5.84 5.78 -28.27
C HIS A 271 4.52 5.02 -28.13
N THR A 272 4.58 3.70 -27.94
CA THR A 272 3.42 2.80 -27.85
C THR A 272 3.19 2.25 -26.45
N VAL A 273 4.03 2.65 -25.48
CA VAL A 273 3.84 2.31 -24.08
C VAL A 273 2.59 3.00 -23.56
N ASP A 274 1.70 2.24 -22.93
CA ASP A 274 0.52 2.79 -22.27
C ASP A 274 0.84 3.07 -20.80
N ILE A 275 1.11 4.33 -20.48
CA ILE A 275 1.30 4.80 -19.09
C ILE A 275 0.00 5.34 -18.47
N GLY A 276 -1.13 5.21 -19.17
CA GLY A 276 -2.41 5.81 -18.82
C GLY A 276 -2.58 7.24 -19.35
N PHE A 277 -3.82 7.57 -19.71
CA PHE A 277 -4.18 8.83 -20.39
C PHE A 277 -3.63 10.10 -19.71
N VAL A 278 -3.80 10.23 -18.39
CA VAL A 278 -3.37 11.42 -17.66
C VAL A 278 -1.84 11.52 -17.60
N ALA A 279 -1.14 10.40 -17.40
CA ALA A 279 0.31 10.39 -17.36
C ALA A 279 0.92 10.74 -18.73
N ASP A 280 0.32 10.23 -19.81
CA ASP A 280 0.73 10.52 -21.18
C ASP A 280 0.47 11.99 -21.55
N SER A 281 -0.69 12.55 -21.17
CA SER A 281 -0.98 13.97 -21.36
C SER A 281 0.07 14.85 -20.67
N VAL A 282 0.32 14.60 -19.38
CA VAL A 282 1.30 15.37 -18.59
C VAL A 282 2.71 15.22 -19.17
N PHE A 283 3.08 14.03 -19.62
CA PHE A 283 4.39 13.80 -20.26
C PHE A 283 4.53 14.64 -21.54
N LYS A 284 3.49 14.69 -22.38
CA LYS A 284 3.46 15.51 -23.60
C LYS A 284 3.50 17.01 -23.30
N ASP A 285 2.83 17.46 -22.24
CA ASP A 285 2.87 18.87 -21.80
C ASP A 285 4.30 19.27 -21.38
N LEU A 286 4.91 18.47 -20.51
CA LEU A 286 6.29 18.70 -20.05
C LEU A 286 7.32 18.65 -21.19
N LYS A 287 7.09 17.79 -22.20
CA LYS A 287 7.95 17.74 -23.38
C LYS A 287 7.86 19.03 -24.19
N ARG A 288 6.64 19.55 -24.40
CA ARG A 288 6.41 20.81 -25.12
C ARG A 288 7.01 22.01 -24.38
N GLU A 289 6.90 22.05 -23.06
CA GLU A 289 7.52 23.11 -22.23
C GLU A 289 9.05 23.12 -22.30
N ARG A 290 9.69 21.98 -22.59
CA ARG A 290 11.15 21.87 -22.69
C ARG A 290 11.68 22.20 -24.09
N GLU A 291 10.82 22.10 -25.11
CA GLU A 291 11.15 22.37 -26.51
C GLU A 291 10.91 23.85 -26.90
N ASN A 292 10.24 24.62 -26.04
CA ASN A 292 10.04 26.07 -26.16
C ASN A 292 10.96 26.85 -25.20
#